data_AF-A0A558C0L4-F1
#
_entry.id   AF-A0A558C0L4-F1
#
_cell.length_a   1.000
_cell.length_b   1.000
_cell.length_c   1.000
_cell.angle_alpha   90.00
_cell.angle_beta   90.00
_cell.angle_gamma   90.00
#
_symmetry.space_group_name_H-M   'P 1'
#
loop_
_entity.id
_entity.type
_entity.pdbx_description
1 polymer ?
#
loop_
_entity_poly.entity_id
_entity_poly.type
_entity_poly.pdbx_seq_one_letter_code
_entity_poly.pdbx_strand_id
1 'polypeptide(L)'
;MLPEELPLTELELGGRAEYRSLLGVERWPGLEKVIVTGIPSVEEVRGLGKLPALRQLVIHGARPVADLVRLRPLGALQIELGEVADRSAARDALPEAKLTFRGREDLTFT
;
A
#
# COMPACT_ATOMS: atom_id res chain seq x y z
N MET A 1 16.28 11.24 11.02
CA MET A 1 15.93 10.11 10.12
C MET A 1 15.88 8.83 10.95
N LEU A 2 14.99 7.90 10.63
CA LEU A 2 14.98 6.59 11.29
C LEU A 2 16.23 5.77 10.88
N PRO A 3 16.81 4.93 11.75
CA PRO A 3 17.96 4.10 11.41
C PRO A 3 17.62 2.97 10.41
N GLU A 4 18.63 2.51 9.65
CA GLU A 4 18.50 1.40 8.67
C GLU A 4 18.58 0.04 9.35
N GLU A 5 19.26 -0.02 10.49
CA GLU A 5 19.45 -1.25 11.25
C GLU A 5 18.21 -1.63 12.06
N LEU A 6 17.17 -0.78 12.05
CA LEU A 6 15.91 -1.09 12.72
C LEU A 6 15.28 -2.29 11.99
N PRO A 7 14.95 -3.40 12.69
CA PRO A 7 14.31 -4.57 12.09
C PRO A 7 12.82 -4.28 11.82
N LEU A 8 12.55 -3.29 10.97
CA LEU A 8 11.23 -2.81 10.66
C LEU A 8 10.51 -3.83 9.77
N THR A 9 9.49 -4.47 10.31
CA THR A 9 8.63 -5.42 9.58
C THR A 9 7.31 -4.79 9.15
N GLU A 10 6.88 -3.71 9.80
CA GLU A 10 5.65 -2.99 9.49
C GLU A 10 5.88 -1.48 9.52
N LEU A 11 5.36 -0.78 8.50
CA LEU A 11 5.40 0.67 8.39
C LEU A 11 3.99 1.20 8.10
N GLU A 12 3.51 2.08 8.97
CA GLU A 12 2.26 2.81 8.76
C GLU A 12 2.55 4.30 8.56
N LEU A 13 2.02 4.85 7.45
CA LEU A 13 2.03 6.28 7.16
C LEU A 13 0.58 6.77 7.01
N GLY A 14 0.02 7.27 8.11
CA GLY A 14 -1.37 7.77 8.16
C GLY A 14 -1.60 9.10 7.43
N GLY A 15 -0.53 9.84 7.07
CA GLY A 15 -0.62 11.07 6.29
C GLY A 15 -1.23 10.82 4.90
N ARG A 16 -2.06 11.77 4.42
CA ARG A 16 -2.62 11.72 3.06
C ARG A 16 -1.49 11.64 2.04
N ALA A 17 -1.76 11.06 0.87
CA ALA A 17 -0.76 10.82 -0.17
C ALA A 17 0.04 12.09 -0.54
N GLU A 18 -0.57 13.27 -0.53
CA GLU A 18 0.07 14.56 -0.80
C GLU A 18 1.01 15.08 0.32
N TYR A 19 0.95 14.48 1.51
CA TYR A 19 1.73 14.87 2.69
C TYR A 19 2.64 13.76 3.23
N ARG A 20 2.64 12.57 2.60
CA ARG A 20 3.55 11.46 2.94
C ARG A 20 4.52 11.18 1.79
N SER A 21 5.57 10.43 2.10
CA SER A 21 6.48 9.89 1.10
C SER A 21 6.95 8.50 1.51
N LEU A 22 6.85 7.54 0.60
CA LEU A 22 7.48 6.21 0.69
C LEU A 22 8.84 6.16 -0.03
N LEU A 23 9.37 7.29 -0.50
CA LEU A 23 10.68 7.30 -1.15
C LEU A 23 11.78 6.90 -0.17
N GLY A 24 12.67 5.99 -0.58
CA GLY A 24 13.72 5.44 0.27
C GLY A 24 13.28 4.27 1.14
N VAL A 25 12.03 3.80 1.03
CA VAL A 25 11.54 2.64 1.80
C VAL A 25 12.34 1.35 1.55
N GLU A 26 13.03 1.24 0.40
CA GLU A 26 13.87 0.10 0.06
C GLU A 26 15.05 -0.14 1.03
N ARG A 27 15.36 0.84 1.89
CA ARG A 27 16.40 0.72 2.92
C ARG A 27 16.05 -0.26 4.04
N TRP A 28 14.79 -0.70 4.14
CA TRP A 28 14.34 -1.69 5.13
C TRP A 28 13.98 -3.01 4.44
N PRO A 29 14.95 -3.87 4.09
CA PRO A 29 14.71 -5.10 3.34
C PRO A 29 13.83 -6.13 4.08
N GLY A 30 13.70 -5.99 5.42
CA GLY A 30 12.83 -6.81 6.26
C GLY A 30 11.37 -6.35 6.33
N LEU A 31 11.00 -5.30 5.60
CA LEU A 31 9.64 -4.76 5.64
C LEU A 31 8.66 -5.71 4.95
N GLU A 32 7.70 -6.22 5.72
CA GLU A 32 6.71 -7.20 5.28
C GLU A 32 5.35 -6.57 4.97
N LYS A 33 5.01 -5.49 5.67
CA LYS A 33 3.71 -4.82 5.57
C LYS A 33 3.86 -3.31 5.52
N VAL A 34 3.14 -2.71 4.58
CA VAL A 34 3.02 -1.24 4.46
C VAL A 34 1.55 -0.86 4.53
N ILE A 35 1.23 0.12 5.37
CA ILE A 35 -0.09 0.72 5.50
C ILE A 35 0.02 2.20 5.11
N VAL A 36 -0.84 2.65 4.20
CA VAL A 36 -0.86 4.05 3.76
C VAL A 36 -2.28 4.59 3.62
N THR A 37 -2.39 5.91 3.76
CA THR A 37 -3.54 6.66 3.25
C THR A 37 -3.27 7.12 1.81
N GLY A 38 -4.21 6.82 0.91
CA GLY A 38 -4.15 7.15 -0.51
C GLY A 38 -3.23 6.24 -1.32
N ILE A 39 -3.47 6.19 -2.63
CA ILE A 39 -2.76 5.29 -3.56
C ILE A 39 -1.31 5.78 -3.77
N PRO A 40 -0.29 4.93 -3.58
CA PRO A 40 1.11 5.27 -3.87
C PRO A 40 1.36 5.82 -5.28
N SER A 41 2.32 6.74 -5.40
CA SER A 41 2.80 7.22 -6.70
C SER A 41 3.56 6.12 -7.47
N VAL A 42 3.83 6.34 -8.76
CA VAL A 42 4.60 5.39 -9.58
C VAL A 42 6.01 5.15 -9.02
N GLU A 43 6.66 6.21 -8.53
CA GLU A 43 7.99 6.15 -7.91
C GLU A 43 7.96 5.38 -6.59
N GLU A 44 6.94 5.60 -5.77
CA GLU A 44 6.75 4.88 -4.52
C GLU A 44 6.48 3.39 -4.77
N VAL A 45 5.63 3.06 -5.76
CA VAL A 45 5.41 1.68 -6.19
C VAL A 45 6.71 1.02 -6.62
N ARG A 46 7.58 1.73 -7.35
CA ARG A 46 8.90 1.21 -7.74
C ARG A 46 9.76 0.92 -6.52
N GLY A 47 9.73 1.77 -5.50
CA GLY A 47 10.42 1.54 -4.22
C GLY A 47 9.91 0.29 -3.50
N LEU A 48 8.58 0.18 -3.37
CA LEU A 48 7.93 -0.98 -2.75
C LEU A 48 8.25 -2.29 -3.49
N GLY A 49 8.29 -2.26 -4.82
CA GLY A 49 8.61 -3.43 -5.64
C GLY A 49 10.05 -3.94 -5.50
N LYS A 50 10.95 -3.18 -4.86
CA LYS A 50 12.32 -3.64 -4.54
C LYS A 50 12.41 -4.40 -3.22
N LEU A 51 11.38 -4.36 -2.38
CA LEU A 51 11.41 -4.95 -1.05
C LEU A 51 11.20 -6.48 -1.12
N PRO A 52 12.21 -7.29 -0.76
CA PRO A 52 12.15 -8.74 -0.95
C PRO A 52 11.19 -9.44 0.02
N ALA A 53 10.95 -8.86 1.20
CA ALA A 53 10.06 -9.41 2.22
C ALA A 53 8.61 -8.89 2.14
N LEU A 54 8.35 -7.87 1.29
CA LEU A 54 7.05 -7.22 1.25
C LEU A 54 6.00 -8.20 0.76
N ARG A 55 4.95 -8.39 1.56
CA ARG A 55 3.85 -9.32 1.29
C ARG A 55 2.49 -8.67 1.34
N GLN A 56 2.34 -7.56 2.06
CA GLN A 56 1.06 -6.88 2.24
C GLN A 56 1.16 -5.38 2.05
N LEU A 57 0.22 -4.84 1.26
CA LEU A 57 -0.02 -3.41 1.12
C LEU A 57 -1.48 -3.10 1.52
N VAL A 58 -1.66 -2.26 2.53
CA VAL A 58 -2.97 -1.78 2.97
C VAL A 58 -3.11 -0.32 2.53
N ILE A 59 -4.20 0.00 1.84
CA ILE A 59 -4.48 1.36 1.36
C ILE A 59 -5.82 1.81 1.92
N HIS A 60 -5.78 2.81 2.81
CA HIS A 60 -6.95 3.54 3.26
C HIS A 60 -7.30 4.65 2.27
N GLY A 61 -8.59 4.83 1.96
CA GLY A 61 -9.03 5.87 1.04
C GLY A 61 -8.48 5.69 -0.39
N ALA A 62 -8.69 4.51 -0.97
CA ALA A 62 -8.23 4.19 -2.33
C ALA A 62 -9.02 4.94 -3.42
N ARG A 63 -8.76 6.24 -3.57
CA ARG A 63 -9.40 7.11 -4.55
C ARG A 63 -8.38 8.01 -5.28
N PRO A 64 -8.59 8.29 -6.58
CA PRO A 64 -9.61 7.69 -7.45
C PRO A 64 -9.28 6.23 -7.80
N VAL A 65 -10.30 5.38 -8.00
CA VAL A 65 -10.10 3.93 -8.31
C VAL A 65 -9.24 3.71 -9.55
N ALA A 66 -9.33 4.62 -10.54
CA ALA A 66 -8.52 4.59 -11.75
C ALA A 66 -7.01 4.57 -11.48
N ASP A 67 -6.55 5.14 -10.35
CA ASP A 67 -5.13 5.20 -10.00
C ASP A 67 -4.59 3.85 -9.49
N LEU A 68 -5.45 2.88 -9.17
CA LEU A 68 -5.02 1.55 -8.73
C LEU A 68 -4.19 0.81 -9.78
N VAL A 69 -4.34 1.14 -11.07
CA VAL A 69 -3.51 0.58 -12.15
C VAL A 69 -2.01 0.79 -11.92
N ARG A 70 -1.62 1.80 -11.13
CA ARG A 70 -0.23 2.05 -10.73
C ARG A 70 0.35 0.89 -9.92
N LEU A 71 -0.47 0.12 -9.20
CA LEU A 71 -0.03 -0.98 -8.33
C LEU A 71 0.18 -2.30 -9.07
N ARG A 72 -0.11 -2.37 -10.37
CA ARG A 72 0.07 -3.60 -11.18
C ARG A 72 1.46 -4.25 -11.06
N PRO A 73 2.58 -3.50 -10.97
CA PRO A 73 3.91 -4.10 -10.76
C PRO A 73 4.02 -4.90 -9.44
N LEU A 74 3.12 -4.67 -8.48
CA LEU A 74 3.07 -5.34 -7.18
C LEU A 74 2.13 -6.57 -7.19
N GLY A 75 1.84 -7.16 -8.35
CA GLY A 75 0.81 -8.19 -8.52
C GLY A 75 0.94 -9.42 -7.62
N ALA A 76 2.13 -9.72 -7.06
CA ALA A 76 2.32 -10.81 -6.12
C ALA A 76 1.87 -10.48 -4.68
N LEU A 77 1.64 -9.21 -4.35
CA LEU A 77 1.26 -8.78 -3.00
C LEU A 77 -0.21 -9.07 -2.70
N GLN A 78 -0.50 -9.31 -1.42
CA GLN A 78 -1.85 -9.14 -0.91
C GLN A 78 -2.13 -7.64 -0.75
N ILE A 79 -3.16 -7.15 -1.43
CA ILE A 79 -3.56 -5.75 -1.38
C ILE A 79 -4.91 -5.65 -0.68
N GLU A 80 -4.94 -4.94 0.45
CA GLU A 80 -6.16 -4.64 1.19
C GLU A 80 -6.59 -3.21 0.91
N LEU A 81 -7.81 -3.02 0.42
CA LEU A 81 -8.33 -1.70 0.07
C LEU A 81 -9.47 -1.30 1.02
N GLY A 82 -9.29 -0.16 1.69
CA GLY A 82 -10.32 0.52 2.47
C GLY A 82 -11.03 1.61 1.67
N GLU A 83 -12.32 1.81 1.93
CA GLU A 83 -13.14 2.90 1.36
C GLU A 83 -13.17 2.95 -0.18
N VAL A 84 -13.17 1.79 -0.83
CA VAL A 84 -13.32 1.66 -2.28
C VAL A 84 -14.78 1.81 -2.69
N ALA A 85 -15.09 2.81 -3.51
CA ALA A 85 -16.45 3.02 -4.01
C ALA A 85 -16.87 1.96 -5.04
N ASP A 86 -15.96 1.56 -5.93
CA ASP A 86 -16.21 0.56 -6.97
C ASP A 86 -15.22 -0.61 -6.85
N ARG A 87 -15.69 -1.70 -6.24
CA ARG A 87 -14.89 -2.92 -6.06
C ARG A 87 -14.67 -3.68 -7.37
N SER A 88 -15.57 -3.54 -8.35
CA SER A 88 -15.40 -4.18 -9.65
C SER A 88 -14.27 -3.53 -10.41
N ALA A 89 -14.31 -2.20 -10.54
CA ALA A 89 -13.24 -1.44 -11.18
C ALA A 89 -11.88 -1.63 -10.49
N ALA A 90 -11.87 -1.81 -9.16
CA ALA A 90 -10.64 -2.14 -8.43
C ALA A 90 -10.07 -3.53 -8.83
N ARG A 91 -10.93 -4.53 -9.02
CA ARG A 91 -10.53 -5.86 -9.52
C ARG A 91 -10.03 -5.78 -10.96
N ASP A 92 -10.69 -5.01 -11.81
CA ASP A 92 -10.27 -4.81 -13.21
C ASP A 92 -8.93 -4.06 -13.30
N ALA A 93 -8.69 -3.13 -12.37
CA ALA A 93 -7.41 -2.42 -12.28
C ALA A 93 -6.26 -3.35 -11.86
N LEU A 94 -6.53 -4.33 -10.99
CA LEU A 94 -5.55 -5.22 -10.38
C LEU A 94 -5.96 -6.70 -10.50
N PRO A 95 -6.00 -7.25 -11.73
CA PRO A 95 -6.53 -8.59 -11.97
C PRO A 95 -5.66 -9.70 -11.34
N GLU A 96 -4.35 -9.48 -11.22
CA GLU A 96 -3.40 -10.46 -10.70
C GLU A 96 -3.23 -10.39 -9.17
N ALA A 97 -3.68 -9.30 -8.53
CA ALA A 97 -3.45 -9.09 -7.10
C ALA A 97 -4.46 -9.86 -6.25
N LYS A 98 -3.99 -10.41 -5.12
CA LYS A 98 -4.89 -10.95 -4.10
C LYS A 98 -5.57 -9.79 -3.35
N LEU A 99 -6.75 -9.40 -3.81
CA LEU A 99 -7.51 -8.27 -3.24
C LEU A 99 -8.41 -8.68 -2.08
N THR A 100 -8.31 -7.94 -0.97
CA THR A 100 -9.31 -7.91 0.11
C THR A 100 -9.87 -6.50 0.27
N PHE A 101 -11.11 -6.39 0.74
CA PHE A 101 -11.78 -5.10 0.94
C PHE A 101 -12.18 -4.96 2.41
N ARG A 102 -11.76 -3.87 3.07
CA ARG A 102 -12.13 -3.57 4.45
C ARG A 102 -13.45 -2.81 4.50
N GLY A 103 -14.31 -3.12 5.47
CA GLY A 103 -15.56 -2.40 5.72
C GLY A 103 -15.32 -1.04 6.40
N ARG A 104 -16.38 -0.22 6.50
CA ARG A 104 -16.31 1.07 7.23
C ARG A 104 -16.24 0.89 8.76
N GLU A 105 -16.51 -0.32 9.25
CA GLU A 105 -16.70 -0.63 10.68
C GLU A 105 -15.39 -0.94 11.43
N ASP A 106 -14.27 -1.08 10.71
CA ASP A 106 -12.98 -1.51 11.25
C ASP A 106 -12.02 -0.34 11.55
N LEU A 107 -12.56 0.88 11.69
CA LEU A 107 -11.83 2.11 12.04
C LEU A 107 -11.87 2.37 13.56
N THR A 108 -11.69 1.34 14.38
CA THR A 108 -11.41 1.53 15.81
C THR A 108 -9.91 1.72 15.96
N PHE A 109 -9.47 2.98 15.96
CA PHE A 109 -8.18 3.35 16.53
C PHE A 109 -8.28 3.11 18.05
N THR A 110 -7.60 2.08 18.56
CA THR A 110 -7.32 1.91 20.00
C THR A 110 -5.90 2.37 20.26
#